data_AF-A0A0N9UVQ9-F1
#
_entry.id   AF-A0A0N9UVQ9-F1
#
_cell.length_a   1.000
_cell.length_b   1.000
_cell.length_c   1.000
_cell.angle_alpha   90.00
_cell.angle_beta   90.00
_cell.angle_gamma   90.00
#
_symmetry.space_group_name_H-M   'P 1'
#
loop_
_entity.id
_entity.type
_entity.pdbx_description
1 polymer ?
#
loop_
_entity_poly.entity_id
_entity_poly.type
_entity_poly.pdbx_seq_one_letter_code
_entity_poly.pdbx_strand_id
1 'polypeptide(L)' 'MQINDVINAILFEIVRDADSDDGMGRPPLGMKATTIRLSVDTIRRIEAQVGNRQLAKFIREAVEQELRRREEEQKL' A
#
# COMPACT_ATOMS: atom_id res chain seq x y z
N MET A 1 3.27 18.74 -19.33
CA MET A 1 2.55 17.45 -19.31
C MET A 1 3.27 16.53 -18.35
N GLN A 2 2.74 16.35 -17.13
CA GLN A 2 3.33 15.45 -16.14
C GLN A 2 2.86 14.02 -16.45
N ILE A 3 3.80 13.16 -16.83
CA ILE A 3 3.57 11.74 -17.15
C ILE A 3 3.01 10.96 -15.94
N ASN A 4 3.17 11.51 -14.73
CA ASN A 4 2.77 10.87 -13.47
C ASN A 4 1.24 10.80 -13.29
N ASP A 5 0.48 11.76 -13.82
CA ASP A 5 -0.97 11.80 -13.64
C ASP A 5 -1.69 10.74 -14.48
N VAL A 6 -1.12 10.40 -15.64
CA VAL A 6 -1.67 9.41 -16.58
C VAL A 6 -1.54 7.98 -16.03
N ILE A 7 -0.44 7.68 -15.32
CA ILE A 7 -0.24 6.35 -14.73
C ILE A 7 -1.20 6.08 -13.57
N ASN A 8 -1.53 7.10 -12.77
CA ASN A 8 -2.48 6.96 -11.66
C ASN A 8 -3.91 6.71 -12.15
N ALA A 9 -4.31 7.33 -13.27
CA ALA A 9 -5.65 7.13 -13.84
C ALA A 9 -5.81 5.73 -14.47
N ILE A 10 -4.80 5.26 -15.23
CA ILE A 10 -4.87 3.97 -15.95
C ILE A 10 -4.85 2.78 -14.98
N LEU A 11 -4.16 2.89 -13.83
CA LEU A 11 -4.14 1.82 -12.83
C LEU A 11 -5.42 1.72 -11.99
N PHE A 12 -6.20 2.82 -11.86
CA PHE A 12 -7.38 2.85 -11.00
C PHE A 12 -8.60 2.14 -11.62
N GLU A 13 -8.73 2.13 -12.96
CA GLU A 13 -9.88 1.48 -13.63
C GLU A 13 -9.76 -0.05 -13.74
N ILE A 14 -8.56 -0.62 -13.71
CA ILE A 14 -8.36 -2.07 -13.92
C ILE A 14 -8.61 -2.90 -12.64
N VAL A 15 -8.55 -2.30 -11.45
CA VAL A 15 -8.74 -3.01 -10.15
C VAL A 15 -10.15 -2.80 -9.58
N ARG A 16 -11.17 -2.91 -10.44
CA ARG A 16 -12.53 -3.22 -10.01
C ARG A 16 -12.68 -4.72 -10.13
N ASP A 17 -12.34 -5.40 -9.06
CA ASP A 17 -12.98 -6.62 -8.56
C ASP A 17 -12.08 -7.08 -7.41
N ALA A 18 -12.61 -6.97 -6.19
CA ALA A 18 -12.03 -7.68 -5.07
C ALA A 18 -12.01 -9.17 -5.45
N ASP A 19 -10.93 -9.87 -5.14
CA ASP A 19 -10.82 -11.32 -5.32
C ASP A 19 -11.96 -12.04 -4.57
N SER A 20 -13.11 -12.21 -5.23
CA SER A 20 -14.15 -13.17 -4.90
C SER A 20 -13.99 -14.32 -5.87
N ASP A 21 -12.94 -15.11 -5.64
CA ASP A 21 -12.73 -16.37 -6.35
C ASP A 21 -13.51 -17.46 -5.58
N ASP A 22 -14.82 -17.53 -5.84
CA ASP A 22 -15.74 -18.53 -5.26
C ASP A 22 -15.37 -19.98 -5.66
N GLY A 23 -14.30 -20.19 -6.43
CA GLY A 23 -13.86 -21.49 -6.97
C GLY A 23 -12.61 -22.10 -6.35
N MET A 24 -11.81 -21.38 -5.57
CA MET A 24 -10.55 -21.90 -5.00
C MET A 24 -10.52 -21.71 -3.50
N GLY A 25 -10.35 -22.80 -2.73
CA GLY A 25 -10.55 -22.88 -1.27
C GLY A 25 -9.62 -22.04 -0.37
N ARG A 26 -9.04 -20.95 -0.87
CA ARG A 26 -8.31 -19.98 -0.07
C ARG A 26 -9.24 -18.79 0.21
N PRO A 27 -9.64 -18.56 1.48
CA PRO A 27 -10.46 -17.39 1.80
C PRO A 27 -9.72 -16.10 1.43
N PRO A 28 -10.45 -15.07 0.97
CA PRO A 28 -9.86 -13.81 0.54
C PRO A 28 -9.13 -13.12 1.70
N LEU A 29 -8.01 -12.46 1.41
CA LEU A 29 -7.14 -11.84 2.42
C LEU A 29 -7.78 -10.59 3.06
N GLY A 30 -8.93 -10.12 2.55
CA GLY A 30 -9.60 -8.90 3.02
C GLY A 30 -8.79 -7.62 2.78
N MET A 31 -7.78 -7.67 1.91
CA MET A 31 -6.86 -6.58 1.63
C MET A 31 -6.85 -6.26 0.15
N LYS A 32 -6.93 -4.97 -0.20
CA LYS A 32 -6.73 -4.50 -1.57
C LYS A 32 -5.24 -4.25 -1.83
N ALA A 33 -4.68 -4.90 -2.86
CA ALA A 33 -3.31 -4.64 -3.28
C ALA A 33 -3.17 -3.19 -3.77
N THR A 34 -2.20 -2.46 -3.22
CA THR A 34 -1.91 -1.07 -3.60
C THR A 34 -0.47 -0.97 -4.07
N THR A 35 -0.27 -0.50 -5.31
CA THR A 35 1.08 -0.24 -5.85
C THR A 35 1.45 1.20 -5.57
N ILE A 36 2.56 1.42 -4.87
CA ILE A 36 3.10 2.77 -4.61
C ILE A 36 4.51 2.89 -5.19
N ARG A 37 4.86 4.10 -5.61
CA ARG A 37 6.20 4.42 -6.11
C ARG A 37 6.96 5.18 -5.03
N LEU A 38 8.10 4.64 -4.63
CA LEU A 38 9.04 5.28 -3.71
C LEU A 38 10.38 5.48 -4.43
N SER A 39 11.15 6.48 -4.02
CA SER A 39 12.51 6.64 -4.54
C SER A 39 13.38 5.46 -4.13
N VAL A 40 14.37 5.13 -4.97
CA VAL A 40 15.35 4.06 -4.68
C VAL A 40 16.05 4.30 -3.35
N ASP A 41 16.40 5.56 -3.06
CA ASP A 41 17.03 5.93 -1.79
C ASP A 41 16.11 5.69 -0.60
N THR A 42 14.81 5.93 -0.73
CA THR A 42 13.83 5.65 0.34
C THR A 42 13.73 4.15 0.59
N ILE A 43 13.63 3.35 -0.47
CA ILE A 43 13.58 1.89 -0.36
C ILE A 43 14.82 1.37 0.36
N ARG A 44 16.02 1.80 -0.06
CA ARG A 44 17.29 1.42 0.57
C ARG A 44 17.36 1.81 2.04
N ARG A 45 16.88 3.01 2.39
CA ARG A 45 16.84 3.46 3.79
C ARG A 45 15.93 2.58 4.64
N ILE A 46 14.78 2.16 4.11
CA ILE A 46 13.87 1.26 4.81
C ILE A 46 14.53 -0.12 4.96
N GLU A 47 15.04 -0.69 3.88
CA GLU A 47 15.70 -2.01 3.90
C GLU A 47 16.88 -2.06 4.87
N ALA A 48 17.66 -0.99 4.98
CA ALA A 48 18.76 -0.89 5.94
C ALA A 48 18.27 -0.90 7.41
N GLN A 49 17.05 -0.42 7.68
CA GLN A 49 16.48 -0.35 9.03
C GLN A 49 15.75 -1.64 9.42
N VAL A 50 14.94 -2.21 8.53
CA VAL A 50 14.07 -3.37 8.85
C VAL A 50 14.58 -4.70 8.31
N GLY A 51 15.61 -4.66 7.48
CA GLY A 51 16.14 -5.84 6.78
C GLY A 51 15.34 -6.21 5.53
N ASN A 52 15.89 -7.16 4.79
CA ASN A 52 15.32 -7.63 3.53
C ASN A 52 13.94 -8.28 3.75
N ARG A 53 13.03 -8.13 2.77
CA ARG A 53 11.66 -8.68 2.77
C ARG A 53 10.67 -8.07 3.77
N GLN A 54 11.08 -7.07 4.56
CA GLN A 54 10.22 -6.41 5.54
C GLN A 54 9.62 -5.07 5.05
N LEU A 55 9.97 -4.62 3.84
CA LEU A 55 9.51 -3.36 3.26
C LEU A 55 7.98 -3.20 3.30
N ALA A 56 7.24 -4.22 2.84
CA ALA A 56 5.78 -4.16 2.79
C ALA A 56 5.14 -4.12 4.20
N LYS A 57 5.74 -4.83 5.17
CA LYS A 57 5.29 -4.80 6.57
C LYS A 57 5.52 -3.43 7.18
N PHE A 58 6.72 -2.88 7.02
CA PHE A 58 7.08 -1.55 7.49
C PHE A 58 6.13 -0.47 6.96
N ILE A 59 5.84 -0.49 5.64
CA ILE A 59 4.95 0.49 5.02
C ILE A 59 3.53 0.39 5.59
N ARG A 60 2.99 -0.83 5.76
CA ARG A 60 1.65 -1.02 6.35
C ARG A 60 1.58 -0.49 7.78
N GLU A 61 2.54 -0.87 8.62
CA GLU A 61 2.59 -0.43 10.02
C GLU A 61 2.75 1.09 10.14
N ALA A 62 3.59 1.70 9.30
CA ALA A 62 3.76 3.15 9.26
C ALA A 62 2.46 3.88 8.88
N VAL A 63 1.71 3.35 7.91
CA VAL A 63 0.40 3.91 7.51
C VAL A 63 -0.62 3.78 8.63
N GLU A 64 -0.74 2.62 9.28
CA GLU A 64 -1.67 2.41 10.39
C GLU A 64 -1.37 3.32 11.58
N GLN A 65 -0.09 3.52 11.91
CA GLN A 65 0.33 4.43 12.98
C GLN A 65 0.00 5.88 12.65
N GLU A 66 0.27 6.33 11.43
CA GLU A 66 -0.02 7.70 11.01
C GLU A 66 -1.53 7.97 10.95
N LEU A 67 -2.33 7.00 10.51
CA LEU A 67 -3.79 7.11 10.55
C LEU A 67 -4.29 7.25 11.98
N ARG A 68 -3.84 6.38 12.89
CA ARG A 68 -4.21 6.45 14.31
C ARG A 68 -3.89 7.81 14.92
N ARG A 69 -2.67 8.33 14.67
CA ARG A 69 -2.25 9.65 15.15
C ARG A 69 -3.18 10.76 14.70
N ARG A 70 -3.57 10.77 13.42
CA ARG A 70 -4.49 11.77 12.86
C ARG A 70 -5.92 11.62 13.38
N GLU A 71 -6.39 10.39 13.56
CA GLU A 71 -7.71 10.12 14.12
C GLU A 71 -7.81 10.56 15.58
N GLU A 72 -6.73 10.42 16.34
CA GLU A 72 -6.62 10.95 17.71
C GLU A 72 -6.63 12.49 17.73
N GLU A 73 -5.90 13.13 16.80
CA GLU A 73 -5.90 14.59 16.64
C GLU A 73 -7.27 15.16 16.27
N GLN A 74 -8.08 14.43 15.51
CA GLN A 74 -9.42 14.88 15.08
C GLN A 74 -10.51 14.65 16.14
N LYS A 75 -10.27 13.80 17.14
CA LYS A 75 -11.21 13.53 18.23
C LYS A 75 -11.11 14.54 19.38
N LEU A 76 -10.08 15.39 19.37
CA LEU A 76 -9.84 16.46 20.32
C LEU A 76 -10.49 17.78 19.85
#